data_AF-A0A975A0Y8-F1
#
_entry.id   AF-A0A975A0Y8-F1
#
_cell.length_a   1.000
_cell.length_b   1.000
_cell.length_c   1.000
_cell.angle_alpha   90.00
_cell.angle_beta   90.00
_cell.angle_gamma   90.00
#
_symmetry.space_group_name_H-M   'P 1'
#
loop_
_entity.id
_entity.type
_entity.pdbx_description
1 polymer ?
#
loop_
_entity_poly.entity_id
_entity_poly.type
_entity_poly.pdbx_seq_one_letter_code
_entity_poly.pdbx_strand_id
1 'polypeptide(L)'
;MKQTIIALLVAVAAFSCNDDLKNENAQLLSELDSLKIQIENDKLVSDKLVAITKIIDQIEKDKFALSINLETGINSDDYERKMQDIQNSIQLAGKKIKDLSKVNSTYASIIKKYEKEIAEKASDIVKLNMLVAQYQEDNQGLISKVDLQNLEIIEKNQLIETKQQELALIEAKVQELVKQAELTQAEAYFAKGEAYYLAATRTKLAPRKKQATLNEALTYFEQAEKMGITQATDKIKEIKAQSK
;
A
#
# COMPACT_ATOMS: atom_id res chain seq x y z
N MET A 1 -60.55 -22.41 -99.03
CA MET A 1 -59.14 -21.98 -98.93
C MET A 1 -58.86 -20.78 -97.99
N LYS A 2 -59.87 -20.08 -97.43
CA LYS A 2 -59.63 -19.00 -96.43
C LYS A 2 -59.59 -19.49 -94.96
N GLN A 3 -60.23 -20.60 -94.63
CA GLN A 3 -60.27 -21.13 -93.24
C GLN A 3 -59.01 -21.92 -92.83
N THR A 4 -58.29 -22.50 -93.78
CA THR A 4 -57.04 -23.25 -93.51
C THR A 4 -55.83 -22.35 -93.26
N ILE A 5 -55.84 -21.11 -93.78
CA ILE A 5 -54.75 -20.14 -93.59
C ILE A 5 -54.81 -19.50 -92.19
N ILE A 6 -56.01 -19.31 -91.65
CA ILE A 6 -56.21 -18.74 -90.30
C ILE A 6 -55.81 -19.75 -89.22
N ALA A 7 -56.08 -21.05 -89.42
CA ALA A 7 -55.67 -22.10 -88.48
C ALA A 7 -54.14 -22.27 -88.40
N LEU A 8 -53.42 -22.05 -89.52
CA LEU A 8 -51.95 -22.12 -89.55
C LEU A 8 -51.29 -20.91 -88.88
N LEU A 9 -51.88 -19.71 -89.03
CA LEU A 9 -51.39 -18.49 -88.37
C LEU A 9 -51.57 -18.50 -86.85
N VAL A 10 -52.62 -19.14 -86.33
CA VAL A 10 -52.83 -19.31 -84.88
C VAL A 10 -51.90 -20.38 -84.29
N ALA A 11 -51.56 -21.43 -85.05
CA ALA A 11 -50.61 -22.46 -84.59
C ALA A 11 -49.15 -21.98 -84.56
N VAL A 12 -48.74 -21.08 -85.46
CA VAL A 12 -47.39 -20.49 -85.48
C VAL A 12 -47.24 -19.43 -84.37
N ALA A 13 -48.28 -18.65 -84.07
CA ALA A 13 -48.26 -17.69 -82.95
C ALA A 13 -48.21 -18.37 -81.56
N ALA A 14 -48.74 -19.59 -81.43
CA ALA A 14 -48.68 -20.36 -80.17
C ALA A 14 -47.29 -21.01 -79.92
N PHE A 15 -46.49 -21.22 -80.96
CA PHE A 15 -45.12 -21.74 -80.82
C PHE A 15 -44.06 -20.65 -80.66
N SER A 16 -44.28 -19.44 -81.20
CA SER A 16 -43.28 -18.36 -81.10
C SER A 16 -43.29 -17.59 -79.77
N CYS A 17 -44.35 -17.67 -78.96
CA CYS A 17 -44.37 -17.06 -77.61
C CYS A 17 -43.79 -17.97 -76.51
N ASN A 18 -43.45 -19.22 -76.81
CA ASN A 18 -43.09 -20.20 -75.77
C ASN A 18 -41.58 -20.26 -75.49
N ASP A 19 -40.72 -19.80 -76.41
CA ASP A 19 -39.27 -19.81 -76.23
C ASP A 19 -38.74 -18.55 -75.50
N ASP A 20 -39.34 -17.38 -75.71
CA ASP A 20 -39.02 -16.17 -74.94
C ASP A 20 -39.41 -16.31 -73.46
N LEU A 21 -40.59 -16.87 -73.18
CA LEU A 21 -41.05 -17.17 -71.81
C LEU A 21 -40.16 -18.20 -71.09
N LYS A 22 -39.59 -19.17 -71.81
CA LYS A 22 -38.64 -20.14 -71.23
C LYS A 22 -37.29 -19.51 -70.92
N ASN A 23 -36.79 -18.63 -71.80
CA ASN A 23 -35.54 -17.92 -71.59
C ASN A 23 -35.64 -16.93 -70.43
N GLU A 24 -36.74 -16.17 -70.33
CA GLU A 24 -37.01 -15.26 -69.22
C GLU A 24 -37.13 -16.03 -67.90
N ASN A 25 -37.83 -17.18 -67.89
CA ASN A 25 -37.93 -18.02 -66.70
C ASN A 25 -36.58 -18.62 -66.29
N ALA A 26 -35.73 -19.02 -67.24
CA ALA A 26 -34.37 -19.47 -66.95
C ALA A 26 -33.47 -18.35 -66.38
N GLN A 27 -33.62 -17.11 -66.87
CA GLN A 27 -32.93 -15.94 -66.32
C GLN A 27 -33.41 -15.62 -64.91
N LEU A 28 -34.72 -15.61 -64.67
CA LEU A 28 -35.30 -15.39 -63.35
C LEU A 28 -34.87 -16.47 -62.35
N LEU A 29 -34.78 -17.74 -62.77
CA LEU A 29 -34.25 -18.82 -61.93
C LEU A 29 -32.76 -18.60 -61.61
N SER A 30 -31.94 -18.20 -62.58
CA SER A 30 -30.53 -17.88 -62.36
C SER A 30 -30.34 -16.68 -61.43
N GLU A 31 -31.19 -15.64 -61.55
CA GLU A 31 -31.18 -14.48 -60.65
C GLU A 31 -31.63 -14.88 -59.25
N LEU A 32 -32.67 -15.71 -59.14
CA LEU A 32 -33.18 -16.20 -57.86
C LEU A 32 -32.15 -17.07 -57.15
N ASP A 33 -31.41 -17.90 -57.89
CA ASP A 33 -30.32 -18.70 -57.34
C ASP A 33 -29.12 -17.82 -56.94
N SER A 34 -28.77 -16.80 -57.73
CA SER A 34 -27.75 -15.81 -57.36
C SER A 34 -28.13 -15.02 -56.11
N LEU A 35 -29.39 -14.57 -56.01
CA LEU A 35 -29.92 -13.86 -54.85
C LEU A 35 -29.94 -14.75 -53.60
N LYS A 36 -30.28 -16.04 -53.73
CA LYS A 36 -30.18 -16.99 -52.61
C LYS A 36 -28.74 -17.12 -52.11
N ILE A 37 -27.77 -17.27 -53.00
CA ILE A 37 -26.35 -17.35 -52.64
C ILE A 37 -25.90 -16.06 -51.94
N GLN A 38 -26.34 -14.89 -52.43
CA GLN A 38 -26.02 -13.61 -51.81
C GLN A 38 -26.64 -13.48 -50.40
N ILE A 39 -27.91 -13.85 -50.24
CA ILE A 39 -28.59 -13.83 -48.92
C ILE A 39 -27.89 -14.77 -47.93
N GLU A 40 -27.48 -15.96 -48.36
CA GLU A 40 -26.73 -16.89 -47.51
C GLU A 40 -25.36 -16.32 -47.09
N ASN A 41 -24.64 -15.69 -48.02
CA ASN A 41 -23.37 -15.03 -47.74
C ASN A 41 -23.54 -13.83 -46.79
N ASP A 42 -24.56 -13.00 -47.00
CA ASP A 42 -24.86 -11.85 -46.14
C ASP A 42 -25.26 -12.30 -44.73
N LYS A 43 -26.02 -13.39 -44.62
CA LYS A 43 -26.34 -14.01 -43.33
C LYS A 43 -25.09 -14.51 -42.62
N LEU A 44 -24.23 -15.25 -43.31
CA LEU A 44 -22.96 -15.75 -42.75
C LEU A 44 -22.07 -14.60 -42.25
N VAL A 45 -22.00 -13.52 -43.01
CA VAL A 45 -21.20 -12.34 -42.65
C VAL A 45 -21.82 -11.62 -41.46
N SER A 46 -23.14 -11.45 -41.44
CA SER A 46 -23.89 -10.90 -40.30
C SER A 46 -23.63 -11.70 -39.02
N ASP A 47 -23.71 -13.03 -39.08
CA ASP A 47 -23.44 -13.91 -37.93
C ASP A 47 -22.01 -13.74 -37.41
N LYS A 48 -21.02 -13.59 -38.31
CA LYS A 48 -19.63 -13.32 -37.94
C LYS A 48 -19.46 -11.94 -37.30
N LEU A 49 -20.12 -10.90 -37.82
CA LEU A 49 -20.07 -9.55 -37.25
C LEU A 49 -20.71 -9.51 -35.84
N VAL A 50 -21.83 -10.23 -35.66
CA VAL A 50 -22.46 -10.40 -34.34
C VAL A 50 -21.52 -11.11 -33.37
N ALA A 51 -20.83 -12.16 -33.83
CA ALA A 51 -19.85 -12.85 -33.00
C ALA A 51 -18.66 -11.95 -32.63
N ILE A 52 -18.17 -11.12 -33.54
CA ILE A 52 -17.11 -10.13 -33.27
C ILE A 52 -17.59 -9.11 -32.23
N THR A 53 -18.81 -8.58 -32.40
CA THR A 53 -19.41 -7.61 -31.47
C THR A 53 -19.49 -8.19 -30.05
N LYS A 54 -19.98 -9.43 -29.92
CA LYS A 54 -20.04 -10.09 -28.60
C LYS A 54 -18.68 -10.21 -27.92
N ILE A 55 -17.61 -10.45 -28.69
CA ILE A 55 -16.25 -10.52 -28.13
C ILE A 55 -15.77 -9.13 -27.71
N ILE A 56 -16.06 -8.10 -28.50
CA ILE A 56 -15.73 -6.70 -28.16
C ILE A 56 -16.46 -6.27 -26.88
N ASP A 57 -17.75 -6.56 -26.76
CA ASP A 57 -18.54 -6.26 -25.56
C ASP A 57 -17.99 -6.99 -24.33
N GLN A 58 -17.52 -8.23 -24.51
CA GLN A 58 -16.90 -9.00 -23.43
C GLN A 58 -15.57 -8.37 -22.99
N ILE A 59 -14.72 -7.96 -23.94
CA ILE A 59 -13.47 -7.23 -23.65
C ILE A 59 -13.76 -5.97 -22.83
N GLU A 60 -14.82 -5.22 -23.15
CA GLU A 60 -15.19 -4.02 -22.40
C GLU A 60 -15.64 -4.34 -20.98
N LYS A 61 -16.47 -5.37 -20.80
CA LYS A 61 -16.87 -5.83 -19.47
C LYS A 61 -15.69 -6.27 -18.62
N ASP A 62 -14.77 -7.04 -19.20
CA ASP A 62 -13.62 -7.57 -18.48
C ASP A 62 -12.64 -6.45 -18.12
N LYS A 63 -12.41 -5.50 -19.04
CA LYS A 63 -11.63 -4.27 -18.77
C LYS A 63 -12.27 -3.44 -17.65
N PHE A 64 -13.58 -3.23 -17.68
CA PHE A 64 -14.28 -2.47 -16.65
C PHE A 64 -14.19 -3.16 -15.28
N ALA A 65 -14.43 -4.47 -15.24
CA ALA A 65 -14.27 -5.25 -14.02
C ALA A 65 -12.83 -5.18 -13.50
N LEU A 66 -11.84 -5.28 -14.38
CA LEU A 66 -10.43 -5.13 -14.01
C LEU A 66 -10.13 -3.76 -13.39
N SER A 67 -10.67 -2.68 -13.98
CA SER A 67 -10.51 -1.32 -13.45
C SER A 67 -11.09 -1.19 -12.04
N ILE A 68 -12.29 -1.70 -11.79
CA ILE A 68 -12.89 -1.69 -10.44
C ILE A 68 -12.00 -2.45 -9.46
N ASN A 69 -11.53 -3.64 -9.83
CA ASN A 69 -10.73 -4.45 -8.91
C ASN A 69 -9.36 -3.82 -8.63
N LEU A 70 -8.78 -3.07 -9.58
CA LEU A 70 -7.55 -2.32 -9.33
C LEU A 70 -7.77 -1.20 -8.31
N GLU A 71 -8.93 -0.52 -8.34
CA GLU A 71 -9.28 0.51 -7.35
C GLU A 71 -9.60 -0.06 -5.96
N THR A 72 -10.26 -1.23 -5.90
CA THR A 72 -10.65 -1.87 -4.62
C THR A 72 -9.58 -2.80 -4.05
N GLY A 73 -8.50 -3.05 -4.80
CA GLY A 73 -7.47 -4.03 -4.49
C GLY A 73 -7.77 -5.39 -5.11
N ILE A 74 -6.83 -5.89 -5.93
CA ILE A 74 -6.87 -7.20 -6.58
C ILE A 74 -5.57 -7.95 -6.28
N ASN A 75 -5.63 -9.26 -6.11
CA ASN A 75 -4.44 -10.09 -6.04
C ASN A 75 -3.73 -10.15 -7.41
N SER A 76 -2.40 -10.29 -7.42
CA SER A 76 -1.59 -10.37 -8.65
C SER A 76 -2.06 -11.51 -9.56
N ASP A 77 -2.30 -12.69 -9.00
CA ASP A 77 -2.74 -13.87 -9.78
C ASP A 77 -4.09 -13.65 -10.48
N ASP A 78 -5.01 -12.93 -9.82
CA ASP A 78 -6.32 -12.62 -10.37
C ASP A 78 -6.22 -11.55 -11.46
N TYR A 79 -5.34 -10.58 -11.29
CA TYR A 79 -5.02 -9.59 -12.31
C TYR A 79 -4.43 -10.26 -13.56
N GLU A 80 -3.41 -11.10 -13.39
CA GLU A 80 -2.72 -11.77 -14.50
C GLU A 80 -3.67 -12.64 -15.32
N ARG A 81 -4.52 -13.44 -14.65
CA ARG A 81 -5.56 -14.22 -15.33
C ARG A 81 -6.50 -13.35 -16.15
N LYS A 82 -7.09 -12.31 -15.54
CA LYS A 82 -8.06 -11.44 -16.23
C LYS A 82 -7.40 -10.72 -17.40
N MET A 83 -6.15 -10.31 -17.24
CA MET A 83 -5.38 -9.68 -18.30
C MET A 83 -5.12 -10.64 -19.46
N GLN A 84 -4.76 -11.89 -19.15
CA GLN A 84 -4.57 -12.94 -20.15
C GLN A 84 -5.88 -13.25 -20.90
N ASP A 85 -7.02 -13.32 -20.20
CA ASP A 85 -8.33 -13.54 -20.82
C ASP A 85 -8.72 -12.41 -21.78
N ILE A 86 -8.46 -11.16 -21.40
CA ILE A 86 -8.69 -10.00 -22.27
C ILE A 86 -7.78 -10.06 -23.50
N GLN A 87 -6.49 -10.37 -23.33
CA GLN A 87 -5.54 -10.51 -24.45
C GLN A 87 -5.96 -11.61 -25.42
N ASN A 88 -6.37 -12.78 -24.90
CA ASN A 88 -6.88 -13.88 -25.70
C ASN A 88 -8.13 -13.47 -26.49
N SER A 89 -9.04 -12.73 -25.86
CA SER A 89 -10.26 -12.22 -26.50
C SER A 89 -9.95 -11.22 -27.62
N ILE A 90 -9.00 -10.30 -27.39
CA ILE A 90 -8.51 -9.35 -28.40
C ILE A 90 -7.91 -10.09 -29.59
N GLN A 91 -7.06 -11.10 -29.35
CA GLN A 91 -6.47 -11.91 -30.41
C GLN A 91 -7.54 -12.69 -31.20
N LEU A 92 -8.52 -13.27 -30.52
CA LEU A 92 -9.62 -14.00 -31.15
C LEU A 92 -10.48 -13.07 -32.03
N ALA A 93 -10.83 -11.89 -31.53
CA ALA A 93 -11.56 -10.88 -32.30
C ALA A 93 -10.76 -10.44 -33.54
N GLY A 94 -9.46 -10.11 -33.35
CA GLY A 94 -8.58 -9.72 -34.45
C GLY A 94 -8.46 -10.80 -35.54
N LYS A 95 -8.36 -12.08 -35.15
CA LYS A 95 -8.36 -13.20 -36.10
C LYS A 95 -9.68 -13.28 -36.88
N LYS A 96 -10.82 -13.21 -36.19
CA LYS A 96 -12.15 -13.26 -36.83
C LYS A 96 -12.38 -12.09 -37.80
N ILE A 97 -11.94 -10.88 -37.44
CA ILE A 97 -12.01 -9.70 -38.29
C ILE A 97 -11.13 -9.88 -39.53
N LYS A 98 -9.89 -10.36 -39.37
CA LYS A 98 -8.97 -10.63 -40.48
C LYS A 98 -9.47 -11.72 -41.43
N ASP A 99 -10.14 -12.75 -40.89
CA ASP A 99 -10.73 -13.78 -41.74
C ASP A 99 -11.96 -13.26 -42.48
N LEU A 100 -12.72 -12.34 -41.88
CA LEU A 100 -13.86 -11.68 -42.51
C LEU A 100 -13.43 -10.69 -43.62
N SER A 101 -12.34 -9.96 -43.41
CA SER A 101 -11.83 -8.97 -44.37
C SER A 101 -11.34 -9.58 -45.69
N LYS A 102 -10.92 -10.85 -45.67
CA LYS A 102 -10.47 -11.59 -46.87
C LYS A 102 -11.61 -12.00 -47.79
N VAL A 103 -12.83 -12.16 -47.27
CA VAL A 103 -13.94 -12.79 -47.99
C VAL A 103 -15.06 -11.82 -48.36
N ASN A 104 -15.02 -10.57 -47.89
CA ASN A 104 -16.12 -9.65 -48.15
C ASN A 104 -15.69 -8.17 -48.25
N SER A 105 -15.75 -7.62 -49.47
CA SER A 105 -15.51 -6.20 -49.75
C SER A 105 -16.72 -5.29 -49.51
N THR A 106 -17.94 -5.85 -49.49
CA THR A 106 -19.19 -5.12 -49.29
C THR A 106 -19.28 -4.49 -47.91
N TYR A 107 -18.73 -5.15 -46.88
CA TYR A 107 -18.74 -4.66 -45.50
C TYR A 107 -17.41 -4.02 -45.05
N ALA A 108 -16.57 -3.58 -45.99
CA ALA A 108 -15.23 -3.06 -45.70
C ALA A 108 -15.21 -1.92 -44.67
N SER A 109 -16.22 -1.04 -44.66
CA SER A 109 -16.32 0.06 -43.70
C SER A 109 -16.56 -0.42 -42.25
N ILE A 110 -17.43 -1.41 -42.06
CA ILE A 110 -17.73 -2.00 -40.75
C ILE A 110 -16.53 -2.80 -40.25
N ILE A 111 -15.91 -3.58 -41.12
CA ILE A 111 -14.69 -4.34 -40.80
C ILE A 111 -13.59 -3.39 -40.33
N LYS A 112 -13.33 -2.31 -41.07
CA LYS A 112 -12.34 -1.28 -40.71
C LYS A 112 -12.66 -0.62 -39.36
N LYS A 113 -13.94 -0.41 -39.05
CA LYS A 113 -14.36 0.09 -37.73
C LYS A 113 -13.95 -0.89 -36.62
N TYR A 114 -14.24 -2.18 -36.76
CA TYR A 114 -13.86 -3.19 -35.76
C TYR A 114 -12.34 -3.38 -35.65
N GLU A 115 -11.60 -3.31 -36.76
CA GLU A 115 -10.13 -3.31 -36.73
C GLU A 115 -9.60 -2.15 -35.88
N LYS A 116 -10.16 -0.95 -36.07
CA LYS A 116 -9.79 0.22 -35.28
C LYS A 116 -10.13 0.05 -33.80
N GLU A 117 -11.35 -0.41 -33.48
CA GLU A 117 -11.77 -0.62 -32.08
C GLU A 117 -10.87 -1.64 -31.37
N ILE A 118 -10.55 -2.76 -32.02
CA ILE A 118 -9.65 -3.77 -31.46
C ILE A 118 -8.23 -3.22 -31.26
N ALA A 119 -7.72 -2.43 -32.21
CA ALA A 119 -6.41 -1.79 -32.08
C ALA A 119 -6.39 -0.80 -30.90
N GLU A 120 -7.46 -0.04 -30.70
CA GLU A 120 -7.61 0.87 -29.55
C GLU A 120 -7.63 0.09 -28.23
N LYS A 121 -8.42 -1.00 -28.13
CA LYS A 121 -8.44 -1.84 -26.92
C LYS A 121 -7.08 -2.49 -26.64
N ALA A 122 -6.37 -2.95 -27.67
CA ALA A 122 -5.03 -3.52 -27.52
C ALA A 122 -4.04 -2.47 -26.98
N SER A 123 -4.12 -1.23 -27.47
CA SER A 123 -3.31 -0.11 -26.98
C SER A 123 -3.61 0.22 -25.51
N ASP A 124 -4.88 0.24 -25.13
CA ASP A 124 -5.29 0.45 -23.73
C ASP A 124 -4.73 -0.62 -22.79
N ILE A 125 -4.70 -1.89 -23.23
CA ILE A 125 -4.15 -3.00 -22.45
C ILE A 125 -2.65 -2.85 -22.22
N VAL A 126 -1.90 -2.40 -23.23
CA VAL A 126 -0.47 -2.09 -23.07
C VAL A 126 -0.27 -1.00 -22.01
N LYS A 127 -1.08 0.07 -22.03
CA LYS A 127 -1.01 1.13 -21.01
C LYS A 127 -1.33 0.61 -19.61
N LEU A 128 -2.36 -0.23 -19.47
CA LEU A 128 -2.72 -0.84 -18.19
C LEU A 128 -1.60 -1.73 -17.64
N ASN A 129 -0.94 -2.52 -18.50
CA ASN A 129 0.21 -3.33 -18.10
C ASN A 129 1.38 -2.47 -17.63
N MET A 130 1.68 -1.37 -18.33
CA MET A 130 2.73 -0.44 -17.91
C MET A 130 2.41 0.18 -16.54
N LEU A 131 1.16 0.59 -16.33
CA LEU A 131 0.74 1.19 -15.06
C LEU A 131 0.85 0.19 -13.90
N VAL A 132 0.47 -1.07 -14.13
CA VAL A 132 0.60 -2.11 -13.10
C VAL A 132 2.05 -2.44 -12.80
N ALA A 133 2.91 -2.54 -13.82
CA ALA A 133 4.34 -2.72 -13.61
C ALA A 133 4.95 -1.58 -12.76
N GLN A 134 4.56 -0.33 -13.06
CA GLN A 134 4.98 0.82 -12.26
C GLN A 134 4.50 0.72 -10.81
N TYR A 135 3.22 0.39 -10.58
CA TYR A 135 2.70 0.24 -9.23
C TYR A 135 3.32 -0.92 -8.46
N GLN A 136 3.69 -2.02 -9.13
CA GLN A 136 4.43 -3.11 -8.50
C GLN A 136 5.83 -2.67 -8.06
N GLU A 137 6.53 -1.90 -8.90
CA GLU A 137 7.83 -1.33 -8.56
C GLU A 137 7.72 -0.33 -7.39
N ASP A 138 6.76 0.59 -7.46
CA ASP A 138 6.51 1.57 -6.40
C ASP A 138 6.18 0.87 -5.07
N ASN A 139 5.32 -0.15 -5.10
CA ASN A 139 4.97 -0.93 -3.92
C ASN A 139 6.17 -1.67 -3.33
N GLN A 140 7.02 -2.27 -4.16
CA GLN A 140 8.24 -2.93 -3.69
C GLN A 140 9.22 -1.93 -3.05
N GLY A 141 9.32 -0.72 -3.63
CA GLY A 141 10.09 0.37 -3.05
C GLY A 141 9.53 0.82 -1.69
N LEU A 142 8.21 0.95 -1.57
CA LEU A 142 7.54 1.29 -0.31
C LEU A 142 7.72 0.21 0.76
N ILE A 143 7.59 -1.08 0.41
CA ILE A 143 7.85 -2.19 1.33
C ILE A 143 9.28 -2.10 1.86
N SER A 144 10.26 -1.94 0.98
CA SER A 144 11.67 -1.82 1.35
C SER A 144 11.92 -0.63 2.28
N LYS A 145 11.25 0.50 2.02
CA LYS A 145 11.34 1.69 2.88
C LYS A 145 10.73 1.46 4.26
N VAL A 146 9.58 0.77 4.33
CA VAL A 146 8.93 0.40 5.60
C VAL A 146 9.84 -0.52 6.41
N ASP A 147 10.46 -1.51 5.77
CA ASP A 147 11.39 -2.43 6.43
C ASP A 147 12.61 -1.69 7.01
N LEU A 148 13.21 -0.77 6.25
CA LEU A 148 14.31 0.08 6.73
C LEU A 148 13.88 0.95 7.92
N GLN A 149 12.69 1.56 7.87
CA GLN A 149 12.16 2.35 8.97
C GLN A 149 11.88 1.50 10.22
N ASN A 150 11.38 0.27 10.04
CA ASN A 150 11.18 -0.66 11.15
C ASN A 150 12.51 -1.04 11.82
N LEU A 151 13.56 -1.30 11.04
CA LEU A 151 14.91 -1.55 11.57
C LEU A 151 15.43 -0.34 12.36
N GLU A 152 15.30 0.88 11.81
CA GLU A 152 15.71 2.11 12.50
C GLU A 152 14.95 2.31 13.83
N ILE A 153 13.65 2.00 13.86
CA ILE A 153 12.84 2.06 15.09
C ILE A 153 13.35 1.05 16.13
N ILE A 154 13.65 -0.18 15.73
CA ILE A 154 14.19 -1.21 16.62
C ILE A 154 15.52 -0.76 17.22
N GLU A 155 16.45 -0.25 16.40
CA GLU A 155 17.75 0.25 16.85
C GLU A 155 17.60 1.42 17.83
N LYS A 156 16.70 2.38 17.53
CA LYS A 156 16.42 3.51 18.43
C LYS A 156 15.82 3.05 19.76
N ASN A 157 14.92 2.06 19.75
CA ASN A 157 14.35 1.51 20.97
C ASN A 157 15.41 0.84 21.84
N GLN A 158 16.32 0.07 21.26
CA GLN A 158 17.45 -0.54 21.98
C GLN A 158 18.39 0.53 22.57
N LEU A 159 18.65 1.60 21.83
CA LEU A 159 19.43 2.74 22.33
C LEU A 159 18.74 3.44 23.50
N ILE A 160 17.43 3.66 23.41
CA ILE A 160 16.63 4.26 24.48
C ILE A 160 16.70 3.39 25.74
N GLU A 161 16.52 2.07 25.61
CA GLU A 161 16.57 1.14 26.74
C GLU A 161 17.96 1.16 27.41
N THR A 162 19.03 1.13 26.61
CA THR A 162 20.40 1.24 27.12
C THR A 162 20.61 2.56 27.88
N LYS A 163 20.13 3.68 27.32
CA LYS A 163 20.23 5.00 27.97
C LYS A 163 19.42 5.09 29.26
N GLN A 164 18.26 4.44 29.33
CA GLN A 164 17.47 4.36 30.56
C GLN A 164 18.21 3.57 31.66
N GLN A 165 18.86 2.47 31.30
CA GLN A 165 19.69 1.70 32.23
C GLN A 165 20.91 2.50 32.72
N GLU A 166 21.59 3.21 31.82
CA GLU A 166 22.70 4.11 32.17
C GLU A 166 22.23 5.22 33.12
N LEU A 167 21.07 5.84 32.84
CA LEU A 167 20.50 6.89 33.68
C LEU A 167 20.20 6.37 35.09
N ALA A 168 19.56 5.20 35.21
CA ALA A 168 19.26 4.59 36.50
C ALA A 168 20.52 4.30 37.32
N LEU A 169 21.60 3.85 36.67
CA LEU A 169 22.90 3.62 37.32
C LEU A 169 23.53 4.93 37.81
N ILE A 170 23.48 5.99 37.00
CA ILE A 170 23.99 7.31 37.39
C ILE A 170 23.18 7.88 38.55
N GLU A 171 21.84 7.77 38.52
CA GLU A 171 20.97 8.23 39.60
C GLU A 171 21.29 7.51 40.91
N ALA A 172 21.47 6.19 40.89
CA ALA A 172 21.87 5.41 42.05
C ALA A 172 23.24 5.88 42.61
N LYS A 173 24.22 6.13 41.74
CA LYS A 173 25.54 6.63 42.13
C LYS A 173 25.47 8.05 42.71
N VAL A 174 24.64 8.92 42.14
CA VAL A 174 24.42 10.28 42.66
C VAL A 174 23.80 10.21 44.06
N GLN A 175 22.79 9.37 44.26
CA GLN A 175 22.19 9.18 45.59
C GLN A 175 23.19 8.65 46.61
N GLU A 176 24.07 7.74 46.20
CA GLU A 176 25.16 7.24 47.05
C GLU A 176 26.14 8.36 47.43
N LEU A 177 26.60 9.15 46.45
CA LEU A 177 27.52 10.27 46.69
C LEU A 177 26.89 11.34 47.59
N VAL A 178 25.61 11.65 47.43
CA VAL A 178 24.88 12.57 48.31
C VAL A 178 24.88 12.05 49.75
N LYS A 179 24.54 10.77 49.96
CA LYS A 179 24.58 10.15 51.29
C LYS A 179 25.99 10.15 51.91
N GLN A 180 27.02 9.85 51.12
CA GLN A 180 28.40 9.89 51.58
C GLN A 180 28.83 11.31 51.96
N ALA A 181 28.43 12.32 51.20
CA ALA A 181 28.71 13.71 51.48
C ALA A 181 28.01 14.19 52.77
N GLU A 182 26.74 13.84 52.97
CA GLU A 182 25.99 14.13 54.20
C GLU A 182 26.66 13.50 55.43
N LEU A 183 27.07 12.23 55.32
CA LEU A 183 27.78 11.53 56.40
C LEU A 183 29.13 12.18 56.71
N THR A 184 29.93 12.50 55.69
CA THR A 184 31.22 13.19 55.86
C THR A 184 31.04 14.56 56.50
N GLN A 185 30.00 15.30 56.11
CA GLN A 185 29.67 16.60 56.70
C GLN A 185 29.26 16.46 58.17
N ALA A 186 28.45 15.46 58.50
CA ALA A 186 28.03 15.16 59.87
C ALA A 186 29.22 14.81 60.76
N GLU A 187 30.14 13.97 60.26
CA GLU A 187 31.40 13.61 60.94
C GLU A 187 32.31 14.82 61.16
N ALA A 188 32.41 15.71 60.17
CA ALA A 188 33.20 16.93 60.30
C ALA A 188 32.65 17.87 61.40
N TYR A 189 31.32 17.99 61.51
CA TYR A 189 30.70 18.72 62.62
C TYR A 189 30.97 18.05 63.97
N PHE A 190 30.85 16.73 64.05
CA PHE A 190 31.14 15.99 65.28
C PHE A 190 32.60 16.18 65.71
N ALA A 191 33.57 16.03 64.81
CA ALA A 191 34.99 16.21 65.08
C ALA A 191 35.32 17.64 65.54
N LYS A 192 34.67 18.66 64.96
CA LYS A 192 34.77 20.05 65.44
C LYS A 192 34.24 20.15 66.87
N GLY A 193 33.05 19.61 67.14
CA GLY A 193 32.47 19.56 68.48
C GLY A 193 33.42 18.95 69.51
N GLU A 194 34.05 17.82 69.19
CA GLU A 194 35.04 17.17 70.06
C GLU A 194 36.27 18.05 70.31
N ALA A 195 36.79 18.73 69.29
CA ALA A 195 37.93 19.62 69.43
C ALA A 195 37.61 20.79 70.39
N TYR A 196 36.44 21.42 70.24
CA TYR A 196 36.00 22.49 71.14
C TYR A 196 35.73 21.97 72.56
N TYR A 197 35.11 20.80 72.71
CA TYR A 197 34.89 20.16 74.00
C TYR A 197 36.21 19.88 74.74
N LEU A 198 37.20 19.32 74.03
CA LEU A 198 38.54 19.07 74.56
C LEU A 198 39.24 20.38 74.95
N ALA A 199 39.11 21.44 74.15
CA ALA A 199 39.67 22.74 74.48
C ALA A 199 39.03 23.33 75.75
N ALA A 200 37.71 23.20 75.90
CA ALA A 200 36.99 23.66 77.08
C ALA A 200 37.38 22.87 78.35
N THR A 201 37.50 21.54 78.25
CA THR A 201 37.91 20.70 79.39
C THR A 201 39.36 20.97 79.83
N ARG A 202 40.25 21.33 78.90
CA ARG A 202 41.63 21.77 79.18
C ARG A 202 41.70 23.16 79.83
N THR A 203 40.67 23.99 79.67
CA THR A 203 40.63 25.36 80.22
C THR A 203 40.23 25.34 81.70
N LYS A 204 41.21 25.40 82.62
CA LYS A 204 40.98 25.27 84.07
C LYS A 204 40.70 26.59 84.81
N LEU A 205 41.28 27.70 84.36
CA LEU A 205 41.35 28.95 85.16
C LEU A 205 40.52 30.12 84.58
N ALA A 206 39.71 29.89 83.53
CA ALA A 206 38.90 30.91 82.88
C ALA A 206 37.45 30.42 82.66
N PRO A 207 36.57 30.52 83.67
CA PRO A 207 35.24 29.90 83.65
C PRO A 207 34.34 30.41 82.51
N ARG A 208 34.33 31.73 82.27
CA ARG A 208 33.54 32.34 81.20
C ARG A 208 33.98 31.86 79.81
N LYS A 209 35.29 31.75 79.57
CA LYS A 209 35.83 31.25 78.31
C LYS A 209 35.50 29.77 78.13
N LYS A 210 35.66 28.97 79.18
CA LYS A 210 35.26 27.56 79.18
C LYS A 210 33.78 27.39 78.79
N GLN A 211 32.89 28.16 79.38
CA GLN A 211 31.45 28.09 79.07
C GLN A 211 31.14 28.52 77.63
N ALA A 212 31.78 29.57 77.12
CA ALA A 212 31.65 29.97 75.73
C ALA A 212 32.12 28.86 74.76
N THR A 213 33.26 28.24 75.03
CA THR A 213 33.79 27.12 74.24
C THR A 213 32.92 25.86 74.34
N LEU A 214 32.30 25.59 75.50
CA LEU A 214 31.31 24.51 75.64
C LEU A 214 30.03 24.77 74.83
N ASN A 215 29.58 26.03 74.76
CA ASN A 215 28.44 26.39 73.91
C ASN A 215 28.77 26.22 72.42
N GLU A 216 29.99 26.56 72.00
CA GLU A 216 30.46 26.28 70.63
C GLU A 216 30.56 24.77 70.34
N ALA A 217 31.02 23.97 71.30
CA ALA A 217 31.00 22.51 71.16
C ALA A 217 29.56 21.99 71.01
N LEU A 218 28.62 22.53 71.81
CA LEU A 218 27.21 22.15 71.78
C LEU A 218 26.56 22.44 70.43
N THR A 219 26.81 23.60 69.82
CA THR A 219 26.22 23.94 68.52
C THR A 219 26.69 22.98 67.42
N TYR A 220 27.96 22.61 67.42
CA TYR A 220 28.50 21.65 66.45
C TYR A 220 27.97 20.22 66.70
N PHE A 221 27.83 19.80 67.96
CA PHE A 221 27.20 18.50 68.24
C PHE A 221 25.71 18.48 67.89
N GLU A 222 24.95 19.55 68.14
CA GLU A 222 23.54 19.64 67.74
C GLU A 222 23.38 19.63 66.21
N GLN A 223 24.35 20.19 65.46
CA GLN A 223 24.40 20.07 64.00
C GLN A 223 24.69 18.62 63.56
N ALA A 224 25.67 17.96 64.17
CA ALA A 224 25.99 16.55 63.88
C ALA A 224 24.83 15.60 64.25
N GLU A 225 24.13 15.86 65.36
CA GLU A 225 22.94 15.09 65.79
C GLU A 225 21.80 15.25 64.79
N LYS A 226 21.52 16.48 64.34
CA LYS A 226 20.51 16.74 63.30
C LYS A 226 20.81 16.02 61.99
N MET A 227 22.09 15.75 61.72
CA MET A 227 22.56 14.98 60.57
C MET A 227 22.68 13.47 60.85
N GLY A 228 22.26 12.99 62.04
CA GLY A 228 22.11 11.57 62.36
C GLY A 228 23.28 10.92 63.12
N ILE A 229 24.29 11.67 63.59
CA ILE A 229 25.37 11.12 64.41
C ILE A 229 24.88 10.89 65.84
N THR A 230 24.61 9.63 66.18
CA THR A 230 24.07 9.23 67.50
C THR A 230 25.03 9.53 68.66
N GLN A 231 26.34 9.47 68.42
CA GLN A 231 27.37 9.81 69.42
C GLN A 231 27.28 11.27 69.87
N ALA A 232 26.74 12.17 69.03
CA ALA A 232 26.57 13.58 69.37
C ALA A 232 25.54 13.76 70.50
N THR A 233 24.48 12.96 70.53
CA THR A 233 23.44 12.99 71.56
C THR A 233 24.02 12.80 72.97
N ASP A 234 24.97 11.87 73.12
CA ASP A 234 25.59 11.60 74.41
C ASP A 234 26.50 12.76 74.85
N LYS A 235 27.24 13.36 73.91
CA LYS A 235 28.06 14.56 74.17
C LYS A 235 27.23 15.79 74.52
N ILE A 236 26.09 15.98 73.86
CA ILE A 236 25.13 17.05 74.18
C ILE A 236 24.64 16.91 75.62
N LYS A 237 24.27 15.69 76.04
CA LYS A 237 23.83 15.42 77.42
C LYS A 237 24.96 15.70 78.42
N GLU A 238 26.18 15.26 78.11
CA GLU A 238 27.37 15.47 78.94
C GLU A 238 27.65 16.98 79.15
N ILE A 239 27.63 17.78 78.09
CA ILE A 239 27.85 19.23 78.16
C ILE A 239 26.73 19.94 78.92
N LYS A 240 25.47 19.57 78.67
CA LYS A 240 24.30 20.12 79.38
C LYS A 240 24.32 19.79 80.88
N ALA A 241 24.84 18.62 81.26
CA ALA A 241 25.02 18.26 82.68
C ALA A 241 26.14 19.06 83.36
N GLN A 242 27.23 19.38 82.64
CA GLN A 242 28.35 20.19 83.17
C GLN A 242 28.05 21.70 83.25
N SER A 243 26.98 22.16 82.62
CA SER A 243 26.58 23.56 82.55
C SER A 243 25.52 23.95 83.58
N LYS A 244 25.05 22.99 84.41
CA LYS A 244 24.22 23.22 85.60
C LYS A 244 25.11 23.42 86.84
#